data_AF-A0A2I0QFX8-F1
#
_entry.id   AF-A0A2I0QFX8-F1
#
_cell.length_a   1.000
_cell.length_b   1.000
_cell.length_c   1.000
_cell.angle_alpha   90.00
_cell.angle_beta   90.00
_cell.angle_gamma   90.00
#
_symmetry.space_group_name_H-M   'P 1'
#
loop_
_entity.id
_entity.type
_entity.pdbx_description
1 polymer ?
#
loop_
_entity_poly.entity_id
_entity_poly.type
_entity_poly.pdbx_seq_one_letter_code
_entity_poly.pdbx_strand_id
1 'polypeptide(L)'
;ADKFNNEEGLVAYYDFEEGEGNITLDMSGNCNDGIIYNAEWTEGIYNKGLKFNGHGEHVYVLYKEILNISRTITIEAWVKKESTNYLGTIAASNTNYVYVFGVLPDGSAQ
;
A
#
# COMPACT_ATOMS: atom_id res chain seq x y z
N ALA A 1 -5.85 2.92 19.49
CA ALA A 1 -4.44 2.79 19.05
C ALA A 1 -3.90 1.39 19.38
N ASP A 2 -4.68 0.34 19.12
CA ASP A 2 -4.33 -1.01 19.61
C ASP A 2 -4.78 -2.08 18.61
N LYS A 3 -4.17 -2.08 17.41
CA LYS A 3 -4.37 -3.21 16.50
C LYS A 3 -3.07 -3.80 15.97
N PHE A 4 -2.02 -3.01 15.75
CA PHE A 4 -0.76 -3.53 15.18
C PHE A 4 0.54 -2.85 15.65
N ASN A 5 0.48 -1.94 16.64
CA ASN A 5 1.66 -1.14 17.08
C ASN A 5 2.76 -1.95 17.79
N ASN A 6 2.67 -3.28 17.84
CA ASN A 6 3.63 -4.12 18.55
C ASN A 6 3.88 -5.48 17.87
N GLU A 7 3.61 -5.59 16.58
CA GLU A 7 3.98 -6.78 15.82
C GLU A 7 5.48 -6.76 15.50
N GLU A 8 6.20 -7.71 16.08
CA GLU A 8 7.65 -7.82 15.88
C GLU A 8 7.95 -8.10 14.40
N GLY A 9 8.70 -7.17 13.77
CA GLY A 9 9.04 -7.26 12.36
C GLY A 9 8.09 -6.53 11.40
N LEU A 10 7.01 -5.90 11.90
CA LEU A 10 6.16 -5.03 11.08
C LEU A 10 6.94 -3.77 10.67
N VAL A 11 7.08 -3.56 9.37
CA VAL A 11 7.89 -2.47 8.80
C VAL A 11 7.03 -1.27 8.39
N ALA A 12 5.81 -1.52 7.90
CA ALA A 12 4.88 -0.48 7.47
C ALA A 12 3.45 -1.00 7.57
N TYR A 13 2.53 -0.14 8.00
CA TYR A 13 1.10 -0.45 8.04
C TYR A 13 0.29 0.81 7.71
N TYR A 14 -0.49 0.74 6.64
CA TYR A 14 -1.37 1.83 6.18
C TYR A 14 -2.80 1.32 6.25
N ASP A 15 -3.59 1.86 7.18
CA ASP A 15 -5.00 1.52 7.30
C ASP A 15 -5.88 2.33 6.34
N PHE A 16 -5.35 3.45 5.82
CA PHE A 16 -6.04 4.38 4.93
C PHE A 16 -7.34 4.94 5.53
N GLU A 17 -7.31 5.21 6.84
CA GLU A 17 -8.47 5.71 7.58
C GLU A 17 -8.53 7.25 7.68
N GLU A 18 -7.52 7.98 7.18
CA GLU A 18 -7.46 9.45 7.28
C GLU A 18 -8.59 10.15 6.50
N GLY A 19 -8.93 9.65 5.30
CA GLY A 19 -10.10 10.10 4.54
C GLY A 19 -10.00 11.50 3.91
N GLU A 20 -8.92 12.24 4.15
CA GLU A 20 -8.65 13.55 3.54
C GLU A 20 -7.15 13.85 3.43
N GLY A 21 -6.81 14.89 2.67
CA GLY A 21 -5.42 15.31 2.46
C GLY A 21 -4.65 14.37 1.53
N ASN A 22 -3.32 14.53 1.51
CA ASN A 22 -2.42 13.82 0.60
C ASN A 22 -1.34 13.01 1.34
N ILE A 23 -1.56 12.69 2.61
CA ILE A 23 -0.66 11.88 3.43
C ILE A 23 -1.47 10.72 3.99
N THR A 24 -0.90 9.51 3.93
CA THR A 24 -1.34 8.36 4.72
C THR A 24 -0.26 8.05 5.75
N LEU A 25 -0.67 7.86 7.00
CA LEU A 25 0.24 7.67 8.11
C LEU A 25 0.67 6.21 8.20
N ASP A 26 1.94 5.99 8.52
CA ASP A 26 2.43 4.67 8.88
C ASP A 26 2.12 4.36 10.34
N MET A 27 1.14 3.50 10.53
CA MET A 27 0.63 3.06 11.82
C MET A 27 1.52 1.99 12.47
N SER A 28 2.61 1.54 11.82
CA SER A 28 3.57 0.61 12.42
C SER A 28 4.47 1.26 13.48
N GLY A 29 4.54 2.60 13.51
CA GLY A 29 5.43 3.35 14.39
C GLY A 29 6.84 3.59 13.83
N ASN A 30 7.11 3.18 12.59
CA ASN A 30 8.39 3.41 11.90
C ASN A 30 8.43 4.73 11.09
N CYS A 31 7.33 5.49 11.14
CA CYS A 31 7.14 6.78 10.46
C CYS A 31 7.38 6.72 8.95
N ASN A 32 7.08 5.59 8.30
CA ASN A 32 7.18 5.42 6.86
C ASN A 32 5.97 6.03 6.13
N ASP A 33 5.57 7.24 6.49
CA ASP A 33 4.36 7.88 5.94
C ASP A 33 4.42 7.98 4.41
N GLY A 34 3.27 7.78 3.77
CA GLY A 34 3.12 7.80 2.32
C GLY A 34 2.54 9.12 1.83
N ILE A 35 3.06 9.62 0.70
CA ILE A 35 2.51 10.77 -0.02
C ILE A 35 1.57 10.24 -1.11
N ILE A 36 0.32 10.68 -1.09
CA ILE A 36 -0.71 10.27 -2.05
C ILE A 36 -0.63 11.18 -3.27
N TYR A 37 -0.44 10.57 -4.45
CA TYR A 37 -0.45 11.25 -5.74
C TYR A 37 -1.69 10.82 -6.52
N ASN A 38 -2.56 11.78 -6.83
CA ASN A 38 -3.75 11.66 -7.69
C ASN A 38 -4.82 10.62 -7.29
N ALA A 39 -4.58 9.78 -6.27
CA ALA A 39 -5.58 8.86 -5.74
C ALA A 39 -6.67 9.62 -4.96
N GLU A 40 -7.88 9.08 -4.99
CA GLU A 40 -9.03 9.67 -4.30
C GLU A 40 -9.40 8.83 -3.07
N TRP A 41 -9.77 9.50 -1.98
CA TRP A 41 -10.37 8.84 -0.83
C TRP A 41 -11.75 8.26 -1.19
N THR A 42 -12.02 7.04 -0.71
CA THR A 42 -13.27 6.32 -0.98
C THR A 42 -13.70 5.52 0.25
N GLU A 43 -14.85 4.85 0.16
CA GLU A 43 -15.30 3.89 1.18
C GLU A 43 -14.56 2.56 1.00
N GLY A 44 -13.86 2.14 2.06
CA GLY A 44 -13.14 0.88 2.13
C GLY A 44 -13.97 -0.25 2.76
N ILE A 45 -13.28 -1.30 3.20
CA ILE A 45 -13.92 -2.44 3.88
C ILE A 45 -14.37 -2.08 5.31
N TYR A 46 -13.60 -1.28 6.04
CA TYR A 46 -13.86 -0.97 7.45
C TYR A 46 -14.18 0.49 7.73
N ASN A 47 -13.71 1.48 6.96
CA ASN A 47 -14.40 2.74 6.70
C ASN A 47 -13.89 3.37 5.40
N LYS A 48 -12.61 3.77 5.38
CA LYS A 48 -12.01 4.51 4.26
C LYS A 48 -11.01 3.63 3.51
N GLY A 49 -10.57 4.16 2.38
CA GLY A 49 -9.57 3.56 1.53
C GLY A 49 -9.21 4.50 0.40
N LEU A 50 -8.30 4.06 -0.47
CA LEU A 50 -7.91 4.80 -1.66
C LEU A 50 -8.43 4.13 -2.93
N LYS A 51 -8.94 4.94 -3.85
CA LYS A 51 -9.34 4.53 -5.19
C LYS A 51 -8.27 4.94 -6.20
N PHE A 52 -7.85 3.96 -7.00
CA PHE A 52 -6.88 4.11 -8.08
C PHE A 52 -7.60 3.81 -9.40
N ASN A 53 -7.51 4.71 -10.37
CA ASN A 53 -8.25 4.59 -11.65
C ASN A 53 -7.35 4.14 -12.81
N GLY A 54 -6.04 4.04 -12.59
CA GLY A 54 -5.06 3.55 -13.56
C GLY A 54 -4.35 4.65 -14.37
N HIS A 55 -4.48 5.92 -14.00
CA HIS A 55 -3.90 7.06 -14.71
C HIS A 55 -2.76 7.73 -13.90
N GLY A 56 -1.94 6.91 -13.22
CA GLY A 56 -0.73 7.36 -12.52
C GLY A 56 -0.92 7.58 -11.02
N GLU A 57 -2.03 7.13 -10.44
CA GLU A 57 -2.25 7.19 -9.01
C GLU A 57 -1.33 6.23 -8.26
N HIS A 58 -0.72 6.71 -7.17
CA HIS A 58 0.10 5.88 -6.30
C HIS A 58 0.28 6.55 -4.93
N VAL A 59 0.69 5.73 -3.97
CA VAL A 59 1.25 6.22 -2.70
C VAL A 59 2.76 6.07 -2.79
N TYR A 60 3.48 7.18 -2.63
CA TYR A 60 4.93 7.19 -2.63
C TYR A 60 5.46 7.25 -1.20
N VAL A 61 6.24 6.24 -0.82
CA VAL A 61 6.92 6.20 0.47
C VAL A 61 8.38 6.59 0.26
N LEU A 62 8.84 7.60 1.01
CA LEU A 62 10.23 8.04 0.95
C LEU A 62 11.16 6.91 1.40
N TYR A 63 12.26 6.74 0.66
CA TYR A 63 13.26 5.72 0.96
C TYR A 63 13.81 5.84 2.39
N LYS A 64 13.87 4.71 3.08
CA LYS A 64 14.59 4.50 4.34
C LYS A 64 15.21 3.11 4.35
N GLU A 65 16.29 2.94 5.11
CA GLU A 65 16.99 1.65 5.19
C GLU A 65 16.11 0.50 5.70
N ILE A 66 15.11 0.78 6.55
CA ILE A 66 14.16 -0.22 7.07
C ILE A 66 13.28 -0.82 5.95
N LEU A 67 13.13 -0.13 4.82
CA LEU A 67 12.37 -0.59 3.65
C LEU A 67 13.21 -1.46 2.70
N ASN A 68 14.49 -1.68 2.99
CA ASN A 68 15.33 -2.54 2.17
C ASN A 68 14.92 -4.02 2.29
N ILE A 69 14.43 -4.58 1.19
CA ILE A 69 14.11 -5.99 1.05
C ILE A 69 15.42 -6.78 0.91
N SER A 70 16.02 -7.14 2.05
CA SER A 70 17.28 -7.92 2.14
C SER A 70 17.07 -9.37 2.57
N ARG A 71 15.83 -9.72 2.92
CA ARG A 71 15.40 -11.03 3.44
C ARG A 71 13.98 -11.32 2.94
N THR A 72 13.44 -12.48 3.30
CA THR A 72 12.04 -12.83 3.05
C THR A 72 11.11 -11.80 3.71
N ILE A 73 10.06 -11.42 3.00
CA ILE A 73 9.01 -10.50 3.47
C ILE A 73 7.64 -11.15 3.31
N THR A 74 6.67 -10.62 4.04
CA THR A 74 5.25 -10.89 3.84
C THR A 74 4.57 -9.55 3.52
N ILE A 75 3.65 -9.57 2.55
CA ILE A 75 2.79 -8.44 2.22
C ILE A 75 1.36 -8.94 2.29
N GLU A 76 0.49 -8.18 2.95
CA GLU A 76 -0.95 -8.42 2.99
C GLU A 76 -1.69 -7.11 2.70
N ALA A 77 -2.85 -7.22 2.05
CA ALA A 77 -3.66 -6.06 1.69
C ALA A 77 -5.12 -6.47 1.47
N TRP A 78 -6.04 -5.56 1.79
CA TRP A 78 -7.42 -5.61 1.33
C TRP A 78 -7.53 -4.87 -0.01
N VAL A 79 -7.95 -5.58 -1.06
CA VAL A 79 -8.04 -5.02 -2.42
C VAL A 79 -9.39 -5.34 -3.03
N LYS A 80 -10.06 -4.31 -3.55
CA LYS A 80 -11.25 -4.45 -4.39
C LYS A 80 -10.90 -4.07 -5.82
N LYS A 81 -10.71 -5.07 -6.68
CA LYS A 81 -10.42 -4.87 -8.11
C LYS A 81 -11.73 -4.67 -8.88
N GLU A 82 -11.83 -3.58 -9.64
CA GLU A 82 -12.88 -3.41 -10.64
C GLU A 82 -12.55 -4.23 -11.91
N SER A 83 -13.56 -4.59 -12.71
CA SER A 83 -13.39 -5.45 -13.89
C SER A 83 -12.53 -4.77 -14.97
N THR A 84 -11.23 -5.07 -14.96
CA THR A 84 -10.25 -4.64 -15.97
C THR A 84 -9.41 -5.84 -16.41
N ASN A 85 -8.88 -5.77 -17.65
CA ASN A 85 -7.98 -6.78 -18.19
C ASN A 85 -6.51 -6.50 -17.91
N TYR A 86 -6.21 -5.51 -17.06
CA TYR A 86 -4.86 -5.12 -16.68
C TYR A 86 -4.44 -5.76 -15.37
N LEU A 87 -3.14 -5.97 -15.20
CA LEU A 87 -2.53 -6.27 -13.91
C LEU A 87 -2.67 -5.03 -13.01
N GLY A 88 -3.12 -5.24 -11.77
CA GLY A 88 -3.12 -4.21 -10.74
C GLY A 88 -1.89 -4.36 -9.86
N THR A 89 -1.07 -3.32 -9.73
CA THR A 89 0.04 -3.27 -8.77
C THR A 89 -0.50 -2.86 -7.41
N ILE A 90 -0.24 -3.66 -6.37
CA ILE A 90 -0.57 -3.31 -4.98
C ILE A 90 0.64 -2.62 -4.33
N ALA A 91 1.83 -3.21 -4.47
CA ALA A 91 3.06 -2.65 -3.94
C ALA A 91 4.21 -2.91 -4.91
N ALA A 92 5.11 -1.93 -5.06
CA ALA A 92 6.30 -2.08 -5.88
C ALA A 92 7.50 -1.34 -5.29
N SER A 93 8.70 -1.92 -5.43
CA SER A 93 9.95 -1.22 -5.17
C SER A 93 10.45 -0.50 -6.41
N ASN A 94 10.83 0.78 -6.29
CA ASN A 94 11.43 1.57 -7.37
C ASN A 94 12.96 1.47 -7.41
N THR A 95 13.53 0.40 -6.87
CA THR A 95 14.99 0.15 -6.85
C THR A 95 15.42 -0.61 -8.11
N ASN A 96 16.73 -0.88 -8.25
CA ASN A 96 17.29 -1.66 -9.37
C ASN A 96 16.69 -3.08 -9.52
N TYR A 97 16.03 -3.58 -8.48
CA TYR A 97 15.22 -4.80 -8.51
C TYR A 97 13.79 -4.43 -8.16
N VAL A 98 12.91 -4.46 -9.17
CA VAL A 98 11.49 -4.17 -8.97
C VAL A 98 10.83 -5.45 -8.47
N TYR A 99 10.55 -5.50 -7.17
CA TYR A 99 9.59 -6.46 -6.62
C TYR A 99 8.21 -5.88 -6.81
N VAL A 100 7.27 -6.69 -7.30
CA VAL A 100 5.87 -6.31 -7.45
C VAL A 100 5.02 -7.35 -6.76
N PHE A 101 4.15 -6.89 -5.87
CA PHE A 101 2.98 -7.65 -5.43
C PHE A 101 1.76 -7.10 -6.14
N GLY A 102 1.00 -7.95 -6.82
CA GLY A 102 -0.11 -7.50 -7.66
C GLY A 102 -1.26 -8.48 -7.78
N VAL A 103 -2.33 -8.02 -8.44
CA VAL A 103 -3.52 -8.81 -8.77
C VAL A 103 -3.61 -8.97 -10.28
N LEU A 104 -3.66 -10.21 -10.74
CA LEU A 104 -3.83 -10.58 -12.14
C LEU A 104 -5.24 -10.24 -12.65
N PRO A 105 -5.44 -10.20 -13.99
CA PRO A 105 -6.76 -9.95 -14.57
C PRO A 105 -7.86 -10.90 -14.04
N ASP A 106 -7.50 -12.15 -13.75
CA ASP A 106 -8.40 -13.18 -13.20
C ASP A 106 -8.69 -13.05 -11.69
N GLY A 107 -8.08 -12.07 -11.02
CA GLY A 107 -8.25 -11.81 -9.59
C GLY A 107 -7.29 -12.58 -8.68
N SER A 108 -6.43 -13.45 -9.22
CA SER A 108 -5.39 -14.11 -8.42
C SER A 108 -4.24 -13.15 -8.08
N ALA A 109 -3.57 -13.38 -6.95
CA ALA A 109 -2.41 -12.60 -6.54
C ALA A 109 -1.09 -13.22 -7.06
N GLN A 110 -0.10 -12.39 -7.38
CA GLN A 110 1.28 -12.81 -7.71
C GLN A 110 2.33 -11.95 -7.02
#